data_AF-A0AA96WRF9-F1
#
_entry.id   AF-A0AA96WRF9-F1
#
_cell.length_a   1.000
_cell.length_b   1.000
_cell.length_c   1.000
_cell.angle_alpha   90.00
_cell.angle_beta   90.00
_cell.angle_gamma   90.00
#
_symmetry.space_group_name_H-M   'P 1'
#
loop_
_entity.id
_entity.type
_entity.pdbx_description
1 polymer ?
#
loop_
_entity_poly.entity_id
_entity_poly.type
_entity_poly.pdbx_seq_one_letter_code
_entity_poly.pdbx_strand_id
1 'polypeptide(L)'
;MKALRERVDLTQAQFAYAVNATEKAVRNWENGGAIPSFDKAVAMAKVLKVSLKRLAQEFELDVDGIPDLEEQSAETDSNNPSASNSDDLN
;
A
#
# COMPACT_ATOMS: atom_id res chain seq x y z
N MET A 1 -0.45 -7.33 -12.72
CA MET A 1 0.85 -6.83 -12.20
C MET A 1 1.51 -5.72 -13.04
N LYS A 2 1.88 -5.97 -14.32
CA LYS A 2 2.59 -4.98 -15.17
C LYS A 2 1.94 -3.58 -15.19
N ALA A 3 0.62 -3.53 -15.33
CA ALA A 3 -0.14 -2.28 -15.33
C ALA A 3 -0.05 -1.50 -14.01
N LEU A 4 0.14 -2.18 -12.86
CA LEU A 4 0.34 -1.51 -11.57
C LEU A 4 1.70 -0.82 -11.51
N ARG A 5 2.76 -1.47 -12.01
CA ARG A 5 4.09 -0.87 -12.10
C ARG A 5 4.11 0.32 -13.06
N GLU A 6 3.45 0.20 -14.21
CA GLU A 6 3.41 1.28 -15.21
C GLU A 6 2.67 2.52 -14.70
N ARG A 7 1.67 2.36 -13.83
CA ARG A 7 0.97 3.49 -13.17
C ARG A 7 1.86 4.33 -12.27
N VAL A 8 2.94 3.75 -11.74
CA VAL A 8 3.90 4.47 -10.89
C VAL A 8 5.16 4.88 -11.66
N ASP A 9 5.13 4.82 -13.00
CA ASP A 9 6.19 5.25 -13.91
C ASP A 9 7.56 4.60 -13.65
N LEU A 10 7.57 3.36 -13.15
CA LEU A 10 8.81 2.61 -12.90
C LEU A 10 9.10 1.62 -14.04
N THR A 11 10.35 1.53 -14.45
CA THR A 11 10.85 0.41 -15.28
C THR A 11 10.93 -0.89 -14.45
N GLN A 12 11.05 -2.05 -15.11
CA GLN A 12 11.24 -3.34 -14.41
C GLN A 12 12.49 -3.32 -13.51
N ALA A 13 13.59 -2.71 -13.98
CA ALA A 13 14.84 -2.56 -13.23
C ALA A 13 14.68 -1.69 -11.97
N GLN A 14 14.06 -0.51 -12.12
CA GLN A 14 13.81 0.38 -10.98
C GLN A 14 12.88 -0.26 -9.96
N PHE A 15 11.85 -0.97 -10.42
CA PHE A 15 10.94 -1.69 -9.54
C PHE A 15 11.64 -2.84 -8.81
N ALA A 16 12.45 -3.64 -9.51
CA ALA A 16 13.24 -4.72 -8.93
C ALA A 16 14.16 -4.20 -7.81
N TYR A 17 14.85 -3.10 -8.07
CA TYR A 17 15.67 -2.42 -7.07
C TYR A 17 14.85 -1.97 -5.86
N ALA A 18 13.70 -1.33 -6.07
CA ALA A 18 12.84 -0.81 -5.01
C ALA A 18 12.29 -1.90 -4.08
N VAL A 19 12.05 -3.12 -4.58
CA VAL A 19 11.54 -4.25 -3.80
C VAL A 19 12.63 -5.25 -3.40
N ASN A 20 13.91 -4.89 -3.62
CA ASN A 20 15.08 -5.73 -3.35
C ASN A 20 14.96 -7.13 -3.99
N ALA A 21 14.64 -7.17 -5.29
CA ALA A 21 14.50 -8.39 -6.08
C ALA A 21 15.31 -8.29 -7.38
N THR A 22 15.38 -9.40 -8.11
CA THR A 22 16.00 -9.42 -9.45
C THR A 22 14.99 -9.02 -10.52
N GLU A 23 15.45 -8.44 -11.63
CA GLU A 23 14.59 -8.16 -12.79
C GLU A 23 13.93 -9.43 -13.35
N LYS A 24 14.62 -10.58 -13.25
CA LYS A 24 14.06 -11.88 -13.62
C LYS A 24 12.87 -12.26 -12.74
N ALA A 25 12.95 -12.01 -11.43
CA ALA A 25 11.84 -12.26 -10.51
C ALA A 25 10.65 -11.37 -10.87
N VAL A 26 10.88 -10.07 -11.10
CA VAL A 26 9.84 -9.13 -11.54
C VAL A 26 9.18 -9.59 -12.84
N ARG A 27 9.96 -10.00 -13.85
CA ARG A 27 9.44 -10.54 -15.11
C ARG A 27 8.58 -11.78 -14.88
N ASN A 28 9.01 -12.70 -14.02
CA ASN A 28 8.23 -13.89 -13.69
C ASN A 28 6.90 -13.51 -13.01
N TRP A 29 6.90 -12.57 -12.07
CA TRP A 29 5.68 -12.09 -11.42
C TRP A 29 4.73 -11.41 -12.39
N GLU A 30 5.24 -10.57 -13.30
CA GLU A 30 4.43 -9.87 -14.30
C GLU A 30 3.77 -10.79 -15.32
N ASN A 31 4.41 -11.94 -15.59
CA ASN A 31 3.90 -12.95 -16.50
C ASN A 31 3.10 -14.06 -15.80
N GLY A 32 2.86 -13.96 -14.49
CA GLY A 32 2.16 -15.00 -13.72
C GLY A 32 2.97 -16.30 -13.53
N GLY A 33 4.27 -16.30 -13.83
CA GLY A 33 5.14 -17.48 -13.69
C GLY A 33 5.57 -17.78 -12.26
N ALA A 34 5.36 -16.86 -11.32
CA ALA A 34 5.58 -17.07 -9.90
C ALA A 34 4.78 -16.06 -9.06
N ILE A 35 4.50 -16.44 -7.81
CA ILE A 35 3.96 -15.54 -6.78
C ILE A 35 5.15 -15.02 -5.93
N PRO A 36 5.23 -13.71 -5.63
CA PRO A 36 6.26 -13.18 -4.74
C PRO A 36 6.14 -13.78 -3.34
N SER A 37 7.28 -13.93 -2.65
CA SER A 37 7.26 -14.22 -1.21
C SER A 37 6.58 -13.09 -0.44
N PHE A 38 6.08 -13.38 0.75
CA PHE A 38 5.26 -12.43 1.51
C PHE A 38 6.00 -11.11 1.83
N ASP A 39 7.29 -11.18 2.14
CA ASP A 39 8.15 -10.00 2.34
C ASP A 39 8.22 -9.12 1.07
N LYS A 40 8.30 -9.74 -0.10
CA LYS A 40 8.27 -9.05 -1.40
C LYS A 40 6.91 -8.48 -1.70
N ALA A 41 5.83 -9.21 -1.43
CA ALA A 41 4.47 -8.70 -1.58
C ALA A 41 4.24 -7.44 -0.74
N VAL A 42 4.74 -7.41 0.50
CA VAL A 42 4.68 -6.22 1.38
C VAL A 42 5.49 -5.06 0.80
N ALA A 43 6.71 -5.30 0.30
CA ALA A 43 7.51 -4.27 -0.33
C ALA A 43 6.83 -3.72 -1.60
N MET A 44 6.28 -4.61 -2.44
CA MET A 44 5.55 -4.26 -3.65
C MET A 44 4.33 -3.40 -3.33
N ALA A 45 3.52 -3.78 -2.34
CA ALA A 45 2.34 -3.02 -1.92
C ALA A 45 2.69 -1.56 -1.58
N LYS A 46 3.81 -1.33 -0.88
CA LYS A 46 4.30 0.02 -0.55
C LYS A 46 4.71 0.81 -1.79
N VAL A 47 5.49 0.19 -2.69
CA VAL A 47 6.00 0.86 -3.91
C VAL A 47 4.85 1.17 -4.88
N LEU A 48 3.92 0.22 -5.06
CA LEU A 48 2.79 0.32 -5.98
C LEU A 48 1.61 1.12 -5.38
N LYS A 49 1.65 1.44 -4.08
CA LYS A 49 0.58 2.12 -3.34
C LYS A 49 -0.76 1.41 -3.46
N VAL A 50 -0.75 0.08 -3.26
CA VAL A 50 -1.95 -0.77 -3.27
C VAL A 50 -2.03 -1.61 -2.00
N SER A 51 -3.23 -2.03 -1.62
CA SER A 51 -3.40 -2.97 -0.51
C SER A 51 -2.87 -4.36 -0.86
N LEU A 52 -2.50 -5.15 0.15
CA LEU A 52 -2.12 -6.55 -0.04
C LEU A 52 -3.26 -7.38 -0.64
N LYS A 53 -4.52 -7.08 -0.27
CA LYS A 53 -5.70 -7.71 -0.87
C LYS A 53 -5.77 -7.44 -2.38
N ARG A 54 -5.55 -6.19 -2.79
CA ARG A 54 -5.50 -5.85 -4.23
C ARG A 54 -4.35 -6.54 -4.93
N LEU A 55 -3.18 -6.63 -4.29
CA LEU A 55 -2.03 -7.33 -4.86
C LEU A 55 -2.30 -8.83 -5.01
N ALA A 56 -2.97 -9.47 -4.04
CA ALA A 56 -3.36 -10.87 -4.10
C ALA A 56 -4.32 -11.16 -5.28
N GLN A 57 -5.30 -10.28 -5.52
CA GLN A 57 -6.19 -10.37 -6.69
C GLN A 57 -5.41 -10.36 -8.03
N GLU A 58 -4.33 -9.59 -8.13
CA GLU A 58 -3.48 -9.54 -9.33
C GLU A 58 -2.69 -10.83 -9.58
N PHE A 59 -2.59 -11.69 -8.57
CA PHE A 59 -2.00 -13.03 -8.65
C PHE A 59 -3.07 -14.13 -8.66
N GLU A 60 -4.33 -13.78 -8.94
CA GLU A 60 -5.46 -14.72 -9.03
C GLU A 60 -5.66 -15.55 -7.74
N LEU A 61 -5.27 -14.99 -6.60
CA LEU A 61 -5.51 -15.59 -5.29
C LEU A 61 -6.93 -15.29 -4.83
N ASP A 62 -7.57 -16.28 -4.21
CA ASP A 62 -8.85 -16.10 -3.54
C ASP A 62 -8.68 -15.16 -2.33
N VAL A 63 -9.50 -14.10 -2.32
CA VAL A 63 -9.52 -13.09 -1.26
C VAL A 63 -10.91 -12.93 -0.65
N ASP A 64 -11.82 -13.85 -0.94
CA ASP A 64 -13.17 -13.82 -0.40
C ASP A 64 -13.14 -13.96 1.12
N GLY A 65 -13.93 -13.13 1.79
CA GLY A 65 -13.97 -13.08 3.26
C GLY A 65 -12.77 -12.38 3.93
N ILE A 66 -11.79 -11.87 3.18
CA ILE A 66 -10.75 -11.00 3.75
C ILE A 66 -11.37 -9.61 4.04
N PRO A 67 -11.44 -9.18 5.32
CA PRO A 67 -12.00 -7.89 5.67
C PRO A 67 -11.14 -6.78 5.06
N ASP A 68 -11.80 -5.78 4.48
CA ASP A 68 -11.12 -4.53 4.17
C ASP A 68 -10.84 -3.80 5.49
N LEU A 69 -9.71 -3.11 5.57
CA LEU A 69 -9.44 -2.27 6.73
C LEU A 69 -10.50 -1.16 6.71
N GLU A 70 -11.44 -1.21 7.66
CA GLU A 70 -12.35 -0.10 7.92
C GLU A 70 -11.51 1.10 8.33
N GLU A 71 -11.37 2.08 7.44
CA GLU A 71 -10.81 3.38 7.79
C GLU A 71 -11.72 3.99 8.86
N GLN A 72 -11.31 3.89 10.13
CA GLN A 72 -11.79 4.82 11.14
C GLN A 72 -11.33 6.20 10.68
N SER A 73 -12.26 6.92 10.06
CA SER A 73 -12.11 8.30 9.62
C SER A 73 -11.39 9.09 10.71
N ALA A 74 -10.22 9.62 10.37
CA ALA A 74 -9.50 10.55 11.22
C ALA A 74 -10.40 11.76 11.51
N GLU A 75 -11.05 11.74 12.67
CA GLU A 75 -11.62 12.92 13.31
C GLU A 75 -10.45 13.85 13.66
N THR A 76 -10.04 14.70 12.73
CA THR A 76 -9.39 15.96 13.07
C THR A 76 -10.44 16.84 13.73
N ASP A 77 -10.62 16.63 15.04
CA ASP A 77 -11.46 17.47 15.87
C ASP A 77 -10.91 18.90 15.81
N SER A 78 -11.68 19.71 15.09
CA SER A 78 -11.42 21.11 14.80
C SER A 78 -12.07 21.93 15.90
N ASN A 79 -11.56 21.84 17.14
CA ASN A 79 -12.00 22.71 18.23
C ASN A 79 -10.86 22.98 19.22
N ASN A 80 -10.02 23.95 18.86
CA ASN A 80 -9.29 24.73 19.85
C ASN A 80 -10.11 26.01 20.16
N PRO A 81 -10.90 26.04 21.26
CA PRO A 81 -11.31 27.29 21.85
C PRO A 81 -10.50 27.51 23.13
N SER A 82 -9.19 27.72 23.03
CA SER A 82 -8.49 28.50 24.06
C SER A 82 -8.75 29.98 23.78
N ALA A 83 -10.02 30.37 23.89
CA ALA A 83 -10.40 31.74 24.14
C ALA A 83 -10.05 32.02 25.60
N SER A 84 -9.20 33.03 25.79
CA SER A 84 -8.99 33.71 27.05
C SER A 84 -10.34 33.98 27.74
N ASN A 85 -10.42 33.69 29.04
CA ASN A 85 -11.10 34.51 30.03
C ASN A 85 -10.59 34.10 31.41
N SER A 86 -9.53 34.78 31.85
CA SER A 86 -9.21 34.93 33.25
C SER A 86 -10.11 36.03 33.81
N ASP A 87 -11.23 35.63 34.39
CA ASP A 87 -11.94 36.48 35.36
C ASP A 87 -12.40 35.59 36.52
N ASP A 88 -12.23 36.16 37.72
CA ASP A 88 -12.88 35.81 38.99
C ASP A 88 -12.32 34.64 39.84
N LEU A 89 -11.46 34.97 40.83
CA LEU A 89 -11.90 35.27 42.21
C LEU A 89 -10.74 35.34 43.23
N ASN A 90 -10.67 36.50 43.89
CA ASN A 90 -10.34 36.77 45.32
C ASN A 90 -9.21 37.77 45.56
#